data_AF-A0A1E1FBF8-F1
#
_entry.id   AF-A0A1E1FBF8-F1
#
_cell.length_a   1.000
_cell.length_b   1.000
_cell.length_c   1.000
_cell.angle_alpha   90.00
_cell.angle_beta   90.00
_cell.angle_gamma   90.00
#
_symmetry.space_group_name_H-M   'P 1'
#
loop_
_entity.id
_entity.type
_entity.pdbx_description
1 polymer ?
#
loop_
_entity_poly.entity_id
_entity_poly.type
_entity_poly.pdbx_seq_one_letter_code
_entity_poly.pdbx_strand_id
1 'polypeptide(L)'
;VFGARVKVDSTGKLAELERAEREKMKAKVESIAAHGINCFVNRQLIYNYPESLLAEKGILVIEHADFEGVERLSLVTGGEIASTFDRPDLVKLGRCELI
;
A
#
# COMPACT_ATOMS: atom_id res chain seq x y z
N VAL A 1 17.97 12.68 5.22
CA VAL A 1 16.89 12.26 6.13
C VAL A 1 16.85 13.25 7.30
N PHE A 2 15.90 14.21 7.29
CA PHE A 2 15.64 15.04 8.45
C PHE A 2 14.90 14.18 9.49
N GLY A 3 15.65 13.57 10.41
CA GLY A 3 15.08 12.75 11.47
C GLY A 3 14.38 13.64 12.49
N ALA A 4 13.06 13.73 12.43
CA ALA A 4 12.26 14.27 13.51
C ALA A 4 12.46 13.37 14.74
N ARG A 5 13.16 13.87 15.77
CA ARG A 5 13.32 13.16 17.04
C ARG A 5 11.99 13.21 17.79
N VAL A 6 11.28 12.10 17.83
CA VAL A 6 10.10 11.94 18.70
C VAL A 6 10.60 11.70 20.12
N LYS A 7 10.46 12.70 21.00
CA LYS A 7 10.65 12.54 22.45
C LYS A 7 9.29 12.15 23.06
N VAL A 8 9.25 11.04 23.77
CA VAL A 8 8.07 10.61 24.54
C VAL A 8 8.41 10.59 26.03
N ASP A 9 7.54 11.18 26.85
CA ASP A 9 7.76 11.36 28.29
C ASP A 9 7.41 10.11 29.12
N SER A 10 6.79 9.08 28.52
CA SER A 10 6.41 7.86 29.22
C SER A 10 6.21 6.68 28.27
N THR A 11 6.32 5.45 28.80
CA THR A 11 6.06 4.19 28.08
C THR A 11 4.61 4.10 27.58
N GLY A 12 3.65 4.67 28.31
CA GLY A 12 2.25 4.73 27.89
C GLY A 12 2.04 5.57 26.63
N LYS A 13 2.67 6.75 26.55
CA LYS A 13 2.60 7.60 25.34
C LYS A 13 3.25 6.92 24.13
N LEU A 14 4.31 6.13 24.33
CA LEU A 14 4.94 5.36 23.26
C LEU A 14 3.98 4.31 22.69
N ALA A 15 3.31 3.55 23.56
CA ALA A 15 2.34 2.53 23.14
C ALA A 15 1.15 3.13 22.38
N GLU A 16 0.66 4.30 22.79
CA GLU A 16 -0.41 5.01 22.06
C GLU A 16 0.04 5.44 20.65
N LEU A 17 1.27 5.94 20.52
CA LEU A 17 1.88 6.33 19.26
C LEU A 17 2.03 5.14 18.30
N GLU A 18 2.56 4.02 18.80
CA GLU A 18 2.69 2.79 18.02
C GLU A 18 1.33 2.26 17.56
N ARG A 19 0.32 2.30 18.44
CA ARG A 19 -1.05 1.91 18.09
C ARG A 19 -1.63 2.82 17.01
N ALA A 20 -1.44 4.13 17.13
CA ALA A 20 -1.92 5.10 16.15
C ALA A 20 -1.29 4.88 14.77
N GLU A 21 0.02 4.63 14.70
CA GLU A 21 0.71 4.36 13.42
C GLU A 21 0.25 3.03 12.81
N ARG A 22 0.02 2.02 13.66
CA ARG A 22 -0.53 0.72 13.23
C ARG A 22 -1.94 0.85 12.66
N GLU A 23 -2.83 1.58 13.32
CA GLU A 23 -4.20 1.85 12.83
C GLU A 23 -4.19 2.67 11.53
N LYS A 24 -3.29 3.66 11.42
CA LYS A 24 -3.11 4.43 10.19
C LYS A 24 -2.65 3.54 9.03
N MET A 25 -1.74 2.60 9.29
CA MET A 25 -1.30 1.63 8.28
C MET A 25 -2.45 0.71 7.86
N LYS A 26 -3.22 0.22 8.83
CA LYS A 26 -4.40 -0.61 8.56
C LYS A 26 -5.43 0.13 7.71
N ALA A 27 -5.76 1.38 8.07
CA ALA A 27 -6.69 2.20 7.29
C ALA A 27 -6.19 2.42 5.84
N LYS A 28 -4.87 2.58 5.64
CA LYS A 28 -4.29 2.67 4.30
C LYS A 28 -4.44 1.37 3.52
N VAL A 29 -4.22 0.20 4.14
CA VAL A 29 -4.47 -1.10 3.51
C VAL A 29 -5.94 -1.26 3.14
N GLU A 30 -6.87 -0.84 4.01
CA GLU A 30 -8.30 -0.84 3.69
C GLU A 30 -8.62 0.05 2.47
N SER A 31 -8.00 1.24 2.36
CA SER A 31 -8.20 2.12 1.19
C SER A 31 -7.71 1.48 -0.11
N ILE A 32 -6.58 0.75 -0.07
CA ILE A 32 -6.07 0.00 -1.22
C ILE A 32 -7.04 -1.13 -1.58
N ALA A 33 -7.44 -1.94 -0.59
CA ALA A 33 -8.34 -3.07 -0.80
C ALA A 33 -9.73 -2.65 -1.31
N ALA A 34 -10.20 -1.45 -0.94
CA ALA A 34 -11.47 -0.89 -1.41
C ALA A 34 -11.52 -0.68 -2.94
N HIS A 35 -10.37 -0.70 -3.64
CA HIS A 35 -10.32 -0.69 -5.10
C HIS A 35 -10.80 -2.01 -5.72
N GLY A 36 -10.89 -3.10 -4.93
CA GLY A 36 -11.31 -4.41 -5.46
C GLY A 36 -10.24 -5.10 -6.31
N ILE A 37 -8.96 -4.79 -6.05
CA ILE A 37 -7.81 -5.44 -6.70
C ILE A 37 -7.52 -6.80 -6.06
N ASN A 38 -6.91 -7.71 -6.83
CA ASN A 38 -6.38 -8.99 -6.35
C ASN A 38 -4.84 -9.04 -6.41
N CYS A 39 -4.19 -8.06 -7.03
CA CYS A 39 -2.75 -7.89 -7.08
C CYS A 39 -2.40 -6.42 -6.93
N PHE A 40 -1.43 -6.12 -6.05
CA PHE A 40 -0.94 -4.79 -5.76
C PHE A 40 0.55 -4.69 -6.11
N VAL A 41 0.85 -3.93 -7.16
CA VAL A 41 2.22 -3.67 -7.61
C VAL A 41 2.67 -2.31 -7.08
N ASN A 42 3.71 -2.30 -6.24
CA ASN A 42 4.24 -1.11 -5.63
C ASN A 42 5.71 -0.92 -5.96
N ARG A 43 6.09 0.32 -6.26
CA ARG A 43 7.49 0.68 -6.54
C ARG A 43 8.37 0.64 -5.29
N GLN A 44 7.76 0.80 -4.12
CA GLN A 44 8.46 0.83 -2.85
C GLN A 44 8.34 -0.52 -2.14
N LEU A 45 9.28 -0.76 -1.23
CA LEU A 45 9.15 -1.72 -0.14
C LEU A 45 7.79 -1.57 0.56
N ILE A 46 7.15 -2.70 0.84
CA ILE A 46 5.99 -2.84 1.70
C ILE A 46 6.44 -3.62 2.94
N TYR A 47 6.34 -3.01 4.11
CA TYR A 47 6.70 -3.70 5.34
C TYR A 47 5.79 -4.91 5.62
N ASN A 48 6.29 -5.87 6.40
CA ASN A 48 5.58 -7.13 6.69
C ASN A 48 4.16 -6.94 7.27
N TYR A 49 3.93 -5.87 8.04
CA TYR A 49 2.61 -5.64 8.63
C TYR A 49 1.53 -5.27 7.59
N PRO A 50 1.70 -4.22 6.76
CA PRO A 50 0.75 -3.98 5.66
C PRO A 50 0.69 -5.12 4.65
N GLU A 51 1.81 -5.79 4.37
CA GLU A 51 1.84 -6.98 3.50
C GLU A 51 0.94 -8.10 4.06
N SER A 52 1.04 -8.41 5.35
CA SER A 52 0.21 -9.45 5.98
C SER A 52 -1.27 -9.10 5.91
N LEU A 53 -1.63 -7.82 6.10
CA LEU A 53 -3.03 -7.36 6.00
C LEU A 53 -3.57 -7.43 4.56
N LEU A 54 -2.74 -7.18 3.56
CA LEU A 54 -3.11 -7.35 2.15
C LEU A 54 -3.29 -8.85 1.82
N ALA A 55 -2.40 -9.70 2.31
CA ALA A 55 -2.50 -11.14 2.15
C ALA A 55 -3.75 -11.74 2.82
N GLU A 56 -4.12 -11.28 4.01
CA GLU A 56 -5.38 -11.65 4.70
C GLU A 56 -6.62 -11.32 3.86
N LYS A 57 -6.53 -10.34 2.95
CA LYS A 57 -7.59 -9.94 2.01
C LYS A 57 -7.49 -10.65 0.66
N GLY A 58 -6.55 -11.57 0.49
CA GLY A 58 -6.33 -12.29 -0.77
C GLY A 58 -5.68 -11.45 -1.86
N ILE A 59 -4.97 -10.37 -1.49
CA ILE A 59 -4.26 -9.50 -2.42
C ILE A 59 -2.80 -9.94 -2.50
N LEU A 60 -2.36 -10.36 -3.68
CA LEU A 60 -0.95 -10.62 -3.98
C LEU A 60 -0.18 -9.29 -3.99
N VAL A 61 1.01 -9.27 -3.40
CA VAL A 61 1.86 -8.06 -3.36
C VAL A 61 3.11 -8.27 -4.19
N ILE A 62 3.41 -7.31 -5.07
CA ILE A 62 4.70 -7.18 -5.76
C ILE A 62 5.30 -5.86 -5.30
N GLU A 63 6.37 -5.92 -4.52
CA GLU A 63 7.11 -4.75 -4.05
C GLU A 63 8.42 -4.56 -4.82
N HIS A 64 9.08 -3.43 -4.61
CA HIS A 64 10.34 -3.10 -5.29
C HIS A 64 10.25 -3.16 -6.83
N ALA A 65 9.06 -2.98 -7.39
CA ALA A 65 8.88 -2.93 -8.83
C ALA A 65 9.65 -1.73 -9.41
N ASP A 66 10.48 -1.98 -10.43
CA ASP A 66 11.20 -0.91 -11.09
C ASP A 66 10.22 0.00 -11.86
N PHE A 67 10.66 1.23 -12.15
CA PHE A 67 9.77 2.21 -12.76
C PHE A 67 9.30 1.81 -14.16
N GLU A 68 10.22 1.29 -14.98
CA GLU A 68 9.94 0.89 -16.35
C GLU A 68 8.98 -0.32 -16.38
N GLY A 69 9.16 -1.27 -15.46
CA GLY A 69 8.26 -2.39 -15.25
C GLY A 69 6.83 -1.95 -14.94
N VAL A 70 6.65 -0.99 -14.03
CA VAL A 70 5.32 -0.45 -13.70
C VAL A 70 4.68 0.28 -14.87
N GLU A 71 5.43 1.08 -15.62
CA GLU A 71 4.92 1.76 -16.83
C GLU A 71 4.50 0.77 -17.91
N ARG A 72 5.32 -0.25 -18.17
CA ARG A 72 4.99 -1.32 -19.12
C ARG A 72 3.74 -2.08 -18.69
N LEU A 73 3.61 -2.44 -17.41
CA LEU A 73 2.41 -3.09 -16.87
C LEU A 73 1.17 -2.21 -17.05
N SER A 74 1.25 -0.92 -16.75
CA SER A 74 0.17 0.04 -16.99
C SER A 74 -0.26 0.06 -18.46
N LEU A 75 0.69 0.11 -19.40
CA LEU A 75 0.41 0.11 -20.84
C LEU A 75 -0.26 -1.18 -21.33
N VAL A 76 0.20 -2.36 -20.89
CA VAL A 76 -0.32 -3.64 -21.42
C VAL A 76 -1.59 -4.11 -20.72
N THR A 77 -1.79 -3.77 -19.44
CA THR A 77 -3.01 -4.12 -18.69
C THR A 77 -4.09 -3.05 -18.80
N GLY A 78 -3.74 -1.86 -19.28
CA GLY A 78 -4.63 -0.70 -19.41
C GLY A 78 -4.97 0.00 -18.10
N GLY A 79 -4.28 -0.35 -17.00
CA GLY A 79 -4.46 0.24 -15.67
C GLY A 79 -3.67 1.54 -15.50
N GLU A 80 -4.12 2.39 -14.59
CA GLU A 80 -3.47 3.66 -14.26
C GLU A 80 -2.50 3.52 -13.08
N ILE A 81 -1.41 4.27 -13.11
CA ILE A 81 -0.47 4.36 -11.99
C ILE A 81 -1.03 5.33 -10.96
N ALA A 82 -1.44 4.81 -9.80
CA ALA A 82 -1.99 5.61 -8.70
C ALA A 82 -0.89 6.06 -7.72
N SER A 83 -0.97 7.32 -7.26
CA SER A 83 -0.12 7.88 -6.20
C SER A 83 -0.88 8.10 -4.88
N THR A 84 -2.20 7.97 -4.90
CA THR A 84 -3.12 8.09 -3.75
C THR A 84 -4.21 7.02 -3.86
N PHE A 85 -4.89 6.74 -2.75
CA PHE A 85 -5.90 5.66 -2.66
C PHE A 85 -7.27 6.17 -2.19
N ASP A 86 -7.49 7.48 -2.19
CA ASP A 86 -8.67 8.09 -1.56
C ASP A 86 -9.95 7.99 -2.41
N ARG A 87 -9.79 7.77 -3.73
CA ARG A 87 -10.87 7.76 -4.72
C ARG A 87 -10.83 6.49 -5.56
N PRO A 88 -11.24 5.34 -4.99
CA PRO A 88 -11.23 4.06 -5.70
C PRO A 88 -12.12 4.06 -6.95
N ASP A 89 -13.12 4.94 -7.00
CA ASP A 89 -14.04 5.11 -8.12
C ASP A 89 -13.41 5.78 -9.35
N LEU A 90 -12.26 6.44 -9.19
CA LEU A 90 -11.59 7.19 -10.26
C LEU A 90 -10.41 6.45 -10.87
N VAL A 91 -9.89 5.41 -10.21
CA VAL A 91 -8.70 4.70 -10.65
C VAL A 91 -9.08 3.62 -11.66
N LYS A 92 -8.53 3.69 -12.86
CA LYS A 92 -8.69 2.61 -13.84
C LYS A 92 -7.80 1.42 -13.49
N LEU A 93 -8.41 0.28 -13.20
CA LEU A 93 -7.67 -0.95 -12.88
C LEU A 93 -7.15 -1.64 -14.14
N GLY A 94 -5.92 -2.17 -14.04
CA GLY A 94 -5.36 -3.07 -15.04
C GLY A 94 -6.05 -4.42 -15.03
N ARG A 95 -6.12 -5.07 -16.19
CA ARG A 95 -6.66 -6.43 -16.33
C ARG A 95 -5.72 -7.33 -17.11
N CYS A 96 -5.64 -8.58 -16.70
CA CYS A 96 -5.03 -9.68 -17.44
C CYS A 96 -5.84 -10.96 -17.17
N GLU A 97 -5.64 -11.98 -18.01
CA GLU A 97 -6.36 -13.25 -17.90
C GLU A 97 -5.91 -14.07 -16.68
N LEU A 98 -4.60 -14.03 -16.40
CA LEU A 98 -3.98 -14.72 -15.29
C LEU A 98 -2.81 -13.89 -14.77
N ILE A 99 -2.58 -13.95 -13.45
CA ILE A 99 -1.46 -13.37 -12.73
C ILE A 99 -0.61 -14.52 -12.22
#